data_AF-A0A7S8A5I5-F1
#
_entry.id   AF-A0A7S8A5I5-F1
#
_cell.length_a   1.000
_cell.length_b   1.000
_cell.length_c   1.000
_cell.angle_alpha   90.00
_cell.angle_beta   90.00
_cell.angle_gamma   90.00
#
_symmetry.space_group_name_H-M   'P 1'
#
loop_
_entity.id
_entity.type
_entity.pdbx_description
1 polymer ?
#
loop_
_entity_poly.entity_id
_entity_poly.type
_entity_poly.pdbx_seq_one_letter_code
_entity_poly.pdbx_strand_id
1 'polypeptide(L)'
;MDSIVVKFALPALVALALCSAPAVAVEQNCRFIQAKLEREACYKRQEDELAAKRKPAPANDESKTLETLRQMRQDDDAVYRSINNICRGC
;
A
#
# COMPACT_ATOMS: atom_id res chain seq x y z
N MET A 1 27.03 21.77 38.92
CA MET A 1 27.14 20.92 37.70
C MET A 1 25.80 20.82 36.95
N ASP A 2 24.77 21.52 37.42
CA ASP A 2 23.37 21.28 37.06
C ASP A 2 22.98 21.96 35.75
N SER A 3 23.54 23.13 35.45
CA SER A 3 23.23 23.88 34.22
C SER A 3 23.80 23.26 32.95
N ILE A 4 24.90 22.50 33.06
CA ILE A 4 25.51 21.80 31.92
C ILE A 4 24.66 20.59 31.56
N VAL A 5 24.24 19.82 32.57
CA VAL A 5 23.38 18.64 32.37
C VAL A 5 22.06 19.04 31.72
N VAL A 6 21.41 20.12 32.17
CA VAL A 6 20.14 20.59 31.57
C VAL A 6 20.33 21.09 30.13
N LYS A 7 21.42 21.82 29.85
CA LYS A 7 21.71 22.36 28.49
C LYS A 7 21.93 21.29 27.44
N PHE A 8 22.47 20.12 27.81
CA PHE A 8 22.77 19.05 26.88
C PHE A 8 21.75 17.90 26.91
N ALA A 9 21.13 17.60 28.06
CA ALA A 9 20.14 16.54 28.17
C ALA A 9 18.83 16.86 27.42
N LEU A 10 18.40 18.13 27.45
CA LEU A 10 17.16 18.56 26.82
C LEU A 10 17.21 18.48 25.28
N PRO A 11 18.26 18.99 24.59
CA PRO A 11 18.39 18.78 23.14
C PRO A 11 18.68 17.32 22.79
N ALA A 12 19.40 16.58 23.64
CA ALA A 12 19.63 15.15 23.41
C ALA A 12 18.33 14.33 23.46
N LEU A 13 17.43 14.63 24.40
CA LEU A 13 16.10 14.01 24.49
C LEU A 13 15.22 14.35 23.28
N VAL A 14 15.26 15.61 22.83
CA VAL A 14 14.52 16.04 21.63
C VAL A 14 15.08 15.37 20.38
N ALA A 15 16.40 15.27 20.23
CA ALA A 15 17.03 14.56 19.12
C ALA A 15 16.67 13.07 19.12
N LEU A 16 16.64 12.42 20.30
CA LEU A 16 16.22 11.03 20.43
C LEU A 16 14.76 10.83 20.02
N ALA A 17 13.88 11.74 20.44
CA ALA A 17 12.46 11.72 20.08
C ALA A 17 12.26 11.88 18.56
N LEU A 18 13.03 12.77 17.92
CA LEU A 18 12.99 12.97 16.46
C LEU A 18 13.54 11.76 15.68
N CYS A 19 14.56 11.06 16.20
CA CYS A 19 15.06 9.83 15.60
C CYS A 19 14.10 8.63 15.75
N SER A 20 13.15 8.70 16.69
CA SER A 20 12.15 7.66 16.91
C SER A 20 10.88 7.83 16.08
N ALA A 21 10.71 8.96 15.39
CA ALA A 21 9.58 9.16 14.49
C ALA A 21 9.81 8.32 13.23
N PRO A 22 9.07 7.22 13.02
CA PRO A 22 9.25 6.42 11.82
C PRO A 22 8.79 7.28 10.64
N ALA A 23 9.67 7.45 9.66
CA ALA A 23 9.36 8.14 8.42
C ALA A 23 8.08 7.52 7.83
N VAL A 24 7.03 8.33 7.76
CA VAL A 24 5.74 7.96 7.15
C VAL A 24 5.92 8.00 5.63
N ALA A 25 6.70 7.05 5.12
CA ALA A 25 6.62 6.60 3.75
C ALA A 25 5.74 5.35 3.78
N VAL A 26 4.58 5.44 3.14
CA VAL A 26 3.41 4.53 3.19
C VAL A 26 3.66 3.20 2.44
N GLU A 27 4.89 2.70 2.56
CA GLU A 27 5.29 1.32 2.25
C GLU A 27 5.93 0.67 3.48
N GLN A 28 5.45 1.03 4.68
CA GLN A 28 5.85 0.32 5.88
C GLN A 28 5.29 -1.08 5.80
N ASN A 29 6.18 -2.04 5.62
CA ASN A 29 5.90 -3.47 5.63
C ASN A 29 5.12 -3.90 6.89
N CYS A 30 3.79 -3.71 6.90
CA CYS A 30 2.91 -4.16 7.99
C CYS A 30 3.05 -5.68 8.24
N ARG A 31 3.60 -6.42 7.27
CA ARG A 31 3.94 -7.85 7.38
C ARG A 31 5.01 -8.16 8.44
N PHE A 32 5.95 -7.26 8.73
CA PHE A 32 7.03 -7.53 9.69
C PHE A 32 6.65 -7.23 11.15
N ILE A 33 5.44 -6.73 11.40
CA ILE A 33 4.96 -6.47 12.75
C ILE A 33 4.57 -7.79 13.42
N GLN A 34 5.27 -8.17 14.49
CA GLN A 34 5.00 -9.41 15.22
C GLN A 34 3.73 -9.33 16.08
N ALA A 35 3.48 -8.17 16.71
CA ALA A 35 2.30 -7.96 17.54
C ALA A 35 1.03 -7.86 16.67
N LYS A 36 0.05 -8.74 16.93
CA LYS A 36 -1.18 -8.83 16.12
C LYS A 36 -2.01 -7.53 16.14
N LEU A 37 -2.17 -6.92 17.31
CA LEU A 37 -2.95 -5.68 17.46
C LEU A 37 -2.31 -4.51 16.71
N GLU A 38 -0.98 -4.40 16.75
CA GLU A 38 -0.25 -3.36 16.01
C GLU A 38 -0.31 -3.60 14.50
N ARG A 39 -0.27 -4.86 14.07
CA ARG A 39 -0.42 -5.24 12.66
C ARG A 39 -1.79 -4.85 12.13
N GLU A 40 -2.85 -5.16 12.86
CA GLU A 40 -4.22 -4.80 12.47
C GLU A 40 -4.41 -3.28 12.41
N ALA A 41 -3.86 -2.54 13.37
CA ALA A 41 -3.88 -1.08 13.36
C ALA A 41 -3.04 -0.46 12.23
N CYS A 42 -1.99 -1.14 11.76
CA CYS A 42 -1.19 -0.74 10.59
C CYS A 42 -2.01 -0.88 9.30
N TYR A 43 -2.65 -2.03 9.10
CA TYR A 43 -3.52 -2.26 7.95
C TYR A 43 -4.71 -1.31 7.92
N LYS A 44 -5.33 -1.05 9.09
CA LYS A 44 -6.45 -0.09 9.19
C LYS A 44 -6.10 1.32 8.70
N ARG A 45 -4.91 1.81 9.07
CA ARG A 45 -4.47 3.13 8.60
C ARG A 45 -4.17 3.14 7.10
N GLN A 46 -3.66 2.03 6.57
CA GLN A 46 -3.39 1.88 5.14
C GLN A 46 -4.69 1.84 4.33
N GLU A 47 -5.71 1.12 4.78
CA GLU A 47 -7.04 1.11 4.12
C GLU A 47 -7.71 2.47 4.20
N ASP A 48 -7.63 3.16 5.34
CA ASP A 48 -8.20 4.51 5.51
C ASP A 48 -7.51 5.53 4.59
N GLU A 49 -6.18 5.47 4.46
CA GLU A 49 -5.46 6.34 3.54
C GLU A 49 -5.74 5.96 2.08
N LEU A 50 -5.83 4.67 1.75
CA LEU A 50 -6.21 4.20 0.42
C LEU A 50 -7.65 4.62 0.09
N ALA A 51 -8.56 4.59 1.06
CA ALA A 51 -9.94 5.04 0.91
C ALA A 51 -10.01 6.57 0.74
N ALA A 52 -9.20 7.33 1.48
CA ALA A 52 -9.08 8.78 1.30
C ALA A 52 -8.43 9.16 -0.04
N LYS A 53 -7.48 8.35 -0.54
CA LYS A 53 -6.84 8.49 -1.87
C LYS A 53 -7.78 8.02 -2.98
N ARG A 54 -8.66 7.05 -2.73
CA ARG A 54 -9.85 6.70 -3.54
C ARG A 54 -10.90 7.81 -3.42
N LYS A 55 -10.48 9.04 -3.76
CA LYS A 55 -11.41 10.02 -4.32
C LYS A 55 -12.10 9.34 -5.51
N PRO A 56 -13.41 9.49 -5.70
CA PRO A 56 -14.10 8.82 -6.78
C PRO A 56 -13.42 9.21 -8.09
N ALA A 57 -12.75 8.25 -8.72
CA ALA A 57 -12.47 8.38 -10.14
C ALA A 57 -13.83 8.64 -10.81
N PRO A 58 -13.90 9.55 -11.79
CA PRO A 58 -15.16 9.79 -12.48
C PRO A 58 -15.72 8.44 -12.93
N ALA A 59 -17.01 8.16 -12.70
CA ALA A 59 -17.63 6.84 -12.96
C ALA A 59 -17.40 6.30 -14.40
N ASN A 60 -16.98 7.18 -15.33
CA ASN A 60 -16.47 6.81 -16.64
C ASN A 60 -15.21 5.94 -16.61
N ASP A 61 -14.29 6.13 -15.66
CA ASP A 61 -13.06 5.33 -15.56
C ASP A 61 -13.34 3.93 -14.98
N GLU A 62 -14.27 3.80 -14.03
CA GLU A 62 -14.74 2.48 -13.59
C GLU A 62 -15.47 1.74 -14.71
N SER A 63 -16.30 2.43 -15.50
CA SER A 63 -16.97 1.82 -16.66
C SER A 63 -15.96 1.39 -17.72
N LYS A 64 -14.99 2.26 -18.03
CA LYS A 64 -13.92 1.98 -18.99
C LYS A 64 -13.00 0.87 -18.53
N THR A 65 -12.66 0.79 -17.25
CA THR A 65 -11.86 -0.32 -16.70
C THR A 65 -12.64 -1.63 -16.73
N LEU A 66 -13.93 -1.63 -16.38
CA LEU A 66 -14.79 -2.81 -16.52
C LEU A 66 -14.94 -3.25 -17.98
N GLU A 67 -15.08 -2.32 -18.92
CA GLU A 67 -15.10 -2.60 -20.36
C GLU A 67 -13.75 -3.17 -20.83
N THR A 68 -12.63 -2.58 -20.41
CA THR A 68 -11.28 -3.09 -20.72
C THR A 68 -11.08 -4.52 -20.19
N LEU A 69 -11.54 -4.80 -18.97
CA LEU A 69 -11.49 -6.15 -18.38
C LEU A 69 -12.38 -7.16 -19.12
N ARG A 70 -13.53 -6.72 -19.64
CA ARG A 70 -14.39 -7.56 -20.49
C ARG A 70 -13.72 -7.82 -21.84
N GLN A 71 -13.12 -6.79 -22.44
CA GLN A 71 -12.42 -6.90 -23.71
C GLN A 71 -11.25 -7.88 -23.63
N MET A 72 -10.40 -7.80 -22.59
CA MET A 72 -9.30 -8.74 -22.43
C MET A 72 -9.76 -10.19 -22.34
N ARG A 73 -10.88 -10.48 -21.64
CA ARG A 73 -11.44 -11.84 -21.59
C ARG A 73 -11.91 -12.32 -22.96
N GLN A 74 -12.53 -11.44 -23.76
CA GLN A 74 -12.96 -11.79 -25.10
C GLN A 74 -11.78 -12.02 -26.04
N ASP A 75 -10.73 -11.20 -25.92
CA ASP A 75 -9.50 -11.34 -26.70
C ASP A 75 -8.76 -12.64 -26.33
N ASP A 76 -8.67 -13.00 -25.05
CA ASP A 76 -8.13 -14.28 -24.60
C ASP A 76 -8.92 -15.46 -25.20
N ASP A 77 -10.25 -15.43 -25.13
CA ASP A 77 -11.11 -16.46 -25.73
C ASP A 77 -10.92 -16.57 -27.26
N ALA A 78 -10.79 -15.43 -27.95
CA ALA A 78 -10.56 -15.39 -29.39
C ALA A 78 -9.17 -15.93 -29.76
N VAL A 79 -8.14 -15.62 -28.96
CA VAL A 79 -6.80 -16.18 -29.11
C VAL A 79 -6.82 -17.69 -28.90
N TYR A 80 -7.53 -18.19 -27.88
CA TYR A 80 -7.70 -19.63 -27.66
C TYR A 80 -8.35 -20.33 -28.85
N ARG A 81 -9.39 -19.74 -29.45
CA ARG A 81 -10.08 -20.29 -30.64
C ARG A 81 -9.26 -20.20 -31.91
N SER A 82 -8.44 -19.15 -32.07
CA SER A 82 -7.57 -19.03 -33.25
C SER A 82 -6.39 -20.01 -33.22
N ILE A 83 -6.02 -20.50 -32.03
CA ILE A 83 -4.95 -21.47 -31.81
C ILE A 83 -5.47 -22.94 -31.90
N ASN A 84 -6.41 -23.21 -32.82
CA ASN A 84 -7.04 -24.53 -33.01
C ASN A 84 -6.09 -25.67 -33.46
N ASN A 85 -4.81 -25.39 -33.74
CA ASN A 85 -3.83 -26.35 -34.24
C ASN A 85 -2.64 -26.58 -33.29
N ILE A 86 -2.68 -26.09 -32.05
CA ILE A 86 -1.65 -26.35 -31.05
C ILE A 86 -2.20 -27.30 -30.00
N CYS A 87 -1.49 -28.41 -29.74
CA CYS A 87 -1.87 -29.37 -28.71
C CYS A 87 -1.74 -28.69 -27.32
N ARG A 88 -2.87 -28.47 -26.62
CA ARG A 88 -2.92 -27.70 -25.36
C ARG A 88 -2.62 -28.50 -24.09
N GLY A 89 -2.39 -29.81 -24.20
CA GLY A 89 -2.14 -30.70 -23.06
C GLY A 89 -3.39 -30.87 -22.19
N CYS A 90 -3.89 -32.09 -22.11
CA CYS A 90 -4.94 -32.47 -21.13
C CYS A 90 -4.28 -32.95 -19.84
#